data_AF-A0AAJ1N1Q4-F1
#
_entry.id   AF-A0AAJ1N1Q4-F1
#
_cell.length_a   1.000
_cell.length_b   1.000
_cell.length_c   1.000
_cell.angle_alpha   90.00
_cell.angle_beta   90.00
_cell.angle_gamma   90.00
#
_symmetry.space_group_name_H-M   'P 1'
#
loop_
_entity.id
_entity.type
_entity.pdbx_description
1 polymer ?
#
loop_
_entity_poly.entity_id
_entity_poly.type
_entity_poly.pdbx_seq_one_letter_code
_entity_poly.pdbx_strand_id
1 'polypeptide(L)'
;MRGYVKFLAYYTDNDDALQSATDVYLDDVAQKRAHNIPATKSFDAFRYWVVEQSGRYETFEMPDGSLRRVAKSISFARMDDLAFGELYKATLDVLWNFILFRKFPTQQAAENAAAQLLDFT
;
A
#
# COMPACT_ATOMS: atom_id res chain seq x y z
N MET A 1 -6.94 -6.91 27.94
CA MET A 1 -8.40 -7.08 27.74
C MET A 1 -8.87 -8.52 27.86
N ARG A 2 -8.13 -9.52 27.33
CA ARG A 2 -8.46 -10.96 27.47
C ARG A 2 -8.70 -11.45 28.92
N GLY A 3 -8.05 -10.85 29.91
CA GLY A 3 -8.27 -11.18 31.33
C GLY A 3 -9.63 -10.74 31.89
N TYR A 4 -10.23 -9.68 31.36
CA TYR A 4 -11.54 -9.18 31.81
C TYR A 4 -12.69 -10.02 31.23
N VAL A 5 -12.55 -10.48 29.98
CA VAL A 5 -13.49 -11.43 29.35
C VAL A 5 -13.47 -12.77 30.09
N LYS A 6 -12.28 -13.28 30.43
CA LYS A 6 -12.14 -14.49 31.28
C LYS A 6 -12.73 -14.34 32.67
N PHE A 7 -12.63 -13.14 33.27
CA PHE A 7 -13.26 -12.85 34.55
C PHE A 7 -14.78 -12.88 34.45
N LEU A 8 -15.37 -12.28 33.41
CA LEU A 8 -16.82 -12.31 33.19
C LEU A 8 -17.31 -13.73 32.85
N ALA A 9 -16.57 -14.45 32.02
CA ALA A 9 -16.83 -15.86 31.68
C ALA A 9 -16.69 -16.81 32.88
N TYR A 10 -15.95 -16.44 33.92
CA TYR A 10 -15.94 -17.21 35.17
C TYR A 10 -17.24 -17.05 35.96
N TYR A 11 -17.90 -15.88 35.86
CA TYR A 11 -19.19 -15.60 36.52
C TYR A 11 -20.41 -15.91 35.64
N THR A 12 -20.22 -16.09 34.34
CA THR A 12 -21.26 -16.44 33.38
C THR A 12 -20.81 -17.69 32.62
N ASP A 13 -21.59 -18.78 32.65
CA ASP A 13 -21.25 -20.12 32.15
C ASP A 13 -21.13 -20.23 30.60
N ASN A 14 -20.62 -19.20 29.93
CA ASN A 14 -20.65 -19.04 28.48
C ASN A 14 -19.41 -18.27 27.96
N ASP A 15 -18.21 -18.79 28.26
CA ASP A 15 -16.91 -18.21 27.83
C ASP A 15 -16.84 -18.04 26.31
N ASP A 16 -17.27 -19.05 25.56
CA ASP A 16 -17.20 -19.06 24.09
C ASP A 16 -18.02 -17.93 23.46
N ALA A 17 -19.22 -17.67 23.99
CA ALA A 17 -20.08 -16.59 23.51
C ALA A 17 -19.45 -15.21 23.77
N LEU A 18 -18.78 -15.03 24.91
CA LEU A 18 -18.13 -13.77 25.27
C LEU A 18 -16.84 -13.53 24.47
N GLN A 19 -16.05 -14.57 24.20
CA GLN A 19 -14.88 -14.46 23.32
C GLN A 19 -15.30 -14.10 21.89
N SER A 20 -16.29 -14.80 21.34
CA SER A 20 -16.83 -14.53 20.00
C SER A 20 -17.37 -13.10 19.88
N ALA A 21 -18.14 -12.64 20.87
CA ALA A 21 -18.63 -11.25 20.90
C ALA A 21 -17.49 -10.23 20.97
N THR A 22 -16.39 -10.56 21.67
CA THR A 22 -15.21 -9.70 21.75
C THR A 22 -14.52 -9.59 20.39
N ASP A 23 -14.34 -10.70 19.69
CA ASP A 23 -13.71 -10.71 18.36
C ASP A 23 -14.55 -9.92 17.34
N VAL A 24 -15.87 -10.10 17.34
CA VAL A 24 -16.80 -9.32 16.50
C VAL A 24 -16.74 -7.82 16.82
N TYR A 25 -16.69 -7.46 18.10
CA TYR A 25 -16.57 -6.06 18.51
C TYR A 25 -15.23 -5.44 18.10
N LEU A 26 -14.13 -6.19 18.21
CA LEU A 26 -12.81 -5.72 17.80
C LEU A 26 -12.75 -5.50 16.29
N ASP A 27 -13.37 -6.37 15.49
CA ASP A 27 -13.46 -6.20 14.04
C ASP A 27 -14.30 -4.98 13.66
N ASP A 28 -15.47 -4.79 14.28
CA ASP A 28 -16.31 -3.60 14.08
C ASP A 28 -15.58 -2.29 14.45
N VAL A 29 -14.85 -2.28 15.56
CA VAL A 29 -14.03 -1.13 15.97
C VAL A 29 -12.88 -0.88 14.99
N ALA A 30 -12.23 -1.94 14.48
CA ALA A 30 -11.18 -1.81 13.48
C ALA A 30 -11.73 -1.24 12.17
N GLN A 31 -12.89 -1.71 11.70
CA GLN A 31 -13.56 -1.21 10.51
C GLN A 31 -13.99 0.26 10.68
N LYS A 32 -14.59 0.63 11.82
CA LYS A 32 -14.98 2.02 12.13
C LYS A 32 -13.78 2.96 12.18
N ARG A 33 -12.63 2.50 12.68
CA ARG A 33 -11.38 3.28 12.66
C ARG A 33 -10.86 3.45 11.24
N ALA A 34 -10.83 2.38 10.44
CA ALA A 34 -10.42 2.46 9.04
C ALA A 34 -11.29 3.42 8.21
N HIS A 35 -12.60 3.46 8.48
CA HIS A 35 -13.54 4.34 7.77
C HIS A 35 -13.37 5.83 8.11
N ASN A 36 -12.87 6.14 9.31
CA ASN A 36 -12.71 7.52 9.81
C ASN A 36 -11.30 8.09 9.64
N ILE A 37 -10.36 7.37 9.01
CA ILE A 37 -9.08 7.94 8.63
C ILE A 37 -9.32 8.78 7.36
N PRO A 38 -9.16 10.11 7.40
CA PRO A 38 -9.29 10.92 6.21
C PRO A 38 -8.24 10.45 5.19
N ALA A 39 -8.70 9.89 4.08
CA ALA A 39 -7.85 9.45 2.98
C ALA A 39 -7.14 10.67 2.41
N THR A 40 -5.97 10.97 2.96
CA THR A 40 -5.16 12.11 2.56
C THR A 40 -4.48 11.76 1.25
N LYS A 41 -4.74 12.53 0.20
CA LYS A 41 -4.00 12.40 -1.07
C LYS A 41 -2.54 12.77 -0.80
N SER A 42 -1.67 11.77 -0.72
CA SER A 42 -0.23 11.95 -0.56
C SER A 42 0.47 11.52 -1.83
N PHE A 43 1.27 12.42 -2.40
CA PHE A 43 2.11 12.12 -3.55
C PHE A 43 3.13 11.02 -3.21
N ASP A 44 3.73 11.07 -2.02
CA ASP A 44 4.69 10.06 -1.59
C ASP A 44 4.06 8.68 -1.45
N ALA A 45 2.85 8.60 -0.86
CA ALA A 45 2.14 7.33 -0.74
C ALA A 45 1.84 6.73 -2.13
N PHE A 46 1.41 7.58 -3.08
CA PHE A 46 1.20 7.15 -4.45
C PHE A 46 2.51 6.69 -5.12
N ARG A 47 3.60 7.45 -4.96
CA ARG A 47 4.91 7.09 -5.49
C ARG A 47 5.41 5.76 -4.95
N TYR A 48 5.32 5.54 -3.63
CA TYR A 48 5.71 4.27 -3.02
C TYR A 48 4.88 3.10 -3.54
N TRP A 49 3.57 3.30 -3.69
CA TRP A 49 2.69 2.29 -4.28
C TRP A 49 3.10 1.92 -5.71
N VAL A 50 3.40 2.91 -6.57
CA VAL A 50 3.87 2.64 -7.94
C VAL A 50 5.17 1.84 -7.95
N VAL A 51 6.13 2.17 -7.07
CA VAL A 51 7.41 1.45 -6.94
C VAL A 51 7.22 0.01 -6.43
N GLU A 52 6.27 -0.20 -5.52
CA GLU A 52 5.91 -1.54 -5.07
C GLU A 52 5.30 -2.38 -6.19
N GLN A 53 4.39 -1.79 -6.99
CA GLN A 53 3.77 -2.46 -8.14
C GLN A 53 4.79 -2.74 -9.25
N SER A 54 5.84 -1.92 -9.38
CA SER A 54 6.93 -2.16 -10.33
C SER A 54 7.88 -3.27 -9.87
N GLY A 55 7.56 -4.00 -8.79
CA GLY A 55 8.34 -5.13 -8.28
C GLY A 55 9.57 -4.74 -7.45
N ARG A 56 9.78 -3.44 -7.17
CA ARG A 56 10.94 -2.95 -6.41
C ARG A 56 10.60 -2.77 -4.94
N TYR A 57 10.34 -3.88 -4.26
CA TYR A 57 10.05 -3.91 -2.84
C TYR A 57 10.99 -4.84 -2.08
N GLU A 58 11.08 -4.63 -0.78
CA GLU A 58 11.71 -5.54 0.17
C GLU A 58 10.63 -6.08 1.09
N THR A 59 10.72 -7.36 1.42
CA THR A 59 9.79 -8.01 2.34
C THR A 59 10.46 -8.15 3.69
N PHE A 60 9.83 -7.59 4.72
CA PHE A 60 10.28 -7.68 6.10
C PHE A 60 9.33 -8.54 6.91
N GLU A 61 9.88 -9.41 7.73
CA GLU A 61 9.10 -10.17 8.71
C GLU A 61 8.92 -9.32 9.97
N MET A 62 7.68 -9.22 10.42
CA MET A 62 7.30 -8.46 11.62
C MET A 62 7.39 -9.34 12.86
N PRO A 63 7.47 -8.74 14.06
CA PRO A 63 7.49 -9.50 15.32
C PRO A 63 6.27 -10.40 15.55
N ASP A 64 5.17 -10.19 14.82
CA ASP A 64 3.96 -11.01 14.85
C ASP A 64 3.93 -12.12 13.77
N GLY A 65 5.01 -12.28 13.00
CA GLY A 65 5.14 -13.24 11.90
C GLY A 65 4.50 -12.79 10.58
N SER A 66 3.93 -11.58 10.52
CA SER A 66 3.38 -11.04 9.27
C SER A 66 4.49 -10.55 8.33
N LEU A 67 4.26 -10.69 7.01
CA LEU A 67 5.18 -10.18 5.99
C LEU A 67 4.71 -8.80 5.53
N ARG A 68 5.58 -7.80 5.65
CA ARG A 68 5.33 -6.46 5.14
C ARG A 68 6.21 -6.18 3.93
N ARG A 69 5.57 -5.84 2.81
CA ARG A 69 6.23 -5.31 1.63
C ARG A 69 6.47 -3.82 1.81
N VAL A 70 7.70 -3.38 1.62
CA VAL A 70 8.09 -1.97 1.69
C VAL A 70 8.78 -1.62 0.39
N ALA A 71 8.26 -0.62 -0.31
CA ALA A 71 8.86 -0.12 -1.54
C ALA A 71 10.30 0.35 -1.28
N LYS A 72 11.24 -0.04 -2.16
CA LYS A 72 12.63 0.39 -2.06
C LYS A 72 12.71 1.90 -2.20
N SER A 73 13.48 2.54 -1.31
CA SER A 73 13.82 3.95 -1.48
C SER A 73 14.74 4.11 -2.68
N ILE A 74 14.40 5.01 -3.59
CA ILE A 74 15.12 5.24 -4.84
C ILE A 74 15.93 6.51 -4.69
N SER A 75 17.26 6.40 -4.78
CA SER A 75 18.16 7.55 -4.84
C SER A 75 18.56 7.81 -6.28
N PHE A 76 17.91 8.79 -6.92
CA PHE A 76 18.23 9.17 -8.31
C PHE A 76 19.69 9.64 -8.47
N ALA A 77 20.26 10.29 -7.46
CA ALA A 77 21.65 10.77 -7.49
C ALA A 77 22.70 9.65 -7.52
N ARG A 78 22.33 8.41 -7.17
CA ARG A 78 23.23 7.24 -7.13
C ARG A 78 22.86 6.19 -8.18
N MET A 79 21.93 6.53 -9.09
CA MET A 79 21.41 5.65 -10.12
C MET A 79 22.14 5.91 -11.43
N ASP A 80 22.50 4.85 -12.16
CA ASP A 80 23.03 4.96 -13.52
C ASP A 80 21.89 5.04 -14.55
N ASP A 81 22.21 5.48 -15.77
CA ASP A 81 21.22 5.68 -16.83
C ASP A 81 20.47 4.38 -17.18
N LEU A 82 21.13 3.23 -17.06
CA LEU A 82 20.51 1.93 -17.30
C LEU A 82 19.45 1.61 -16.24
N ALA A 83 19.79 1.71 -14.94
CA ALA A 83 18.83 1.45 -13.87
C ALA A 83 17.71 2.47 -13.84
N PHE A 84 17.98 3.71 -14.31
CA PHE A 84 16.96 4.73 -14.52
C PHE A 84 16.00 4.34 -15.64
N GLY A 85 16.51 3.92 -16.81
CA GLY A 85 15.67 3.48 -17.92
C GLY A 85 14.76 2.30 -17.55
N GLU A 86 15.29 1.33 -16.82
CA GLU A 86 14.51 0.21 -16.29
C GLU A 86 13.44 0.66 -15.29
N LEU A 87 13.79 1.58 -14.37
CA LEU A 87 12.84 2.15 -13.43
C LEU A 87 11.70 2.86 -14.17
N TYR A 88 12.08 3.73 -15.10
CA TYR A 88 11.17 4.56 -15.86
C TYR A 88 10.17 3.68 -16.60
N LYS A 89 10.64 2.69 -17.36
CA LYS A 89 9.79 1.76 -18.08
C LYS A 89 8.85 0.99 -17.14
N ALA A 90 9.38 0.42 -16.06
CA ALA A 90 8.57 -0.38 -15.13
C ALA A 90 7.48 0.46 -14.43
N THR A 91 7.81 1.69 -14.04
CA THR A 91 6.82 2.61 -13.43
C THR A 91 5.80 3.10 -14.46
N LEU A 92 6.21 3.37 -15.69
CA LEU A 92 5.31 3.76 -16.77
C LEU A 92 4.33 2.63 -17.13
N ASP A 93 4.79 1.38 -17.19
CA ASP A 93 3.92 0.23 -17.44
C ASP A 93 2.85 0.08 -16.35
N VAL A 94 3.21 0.28 -15.09
CA VAL A 94 2.25 0.34 -13.98
C VAL A 94 1.26 1.48 -14.20
N LEU A 95 1.75 2.70 -14.42
CA LEU A 95 0.89 3.87 -14.61
C LEU A 95 -0.04 3.71 -15.82
N TRP A 96 0.44 3.09 -16.89
CA TRP A 96 -0.34 2.73 -18.07
C TRP A 96 -1.49 1.82 -17.71
N ASN A 97 -1.20 0.68 -17.08
CA ASN A 97 -2.21 -0.34 -16.75
C ASN A 97 -3.28 0.15 -15.77
N PHE A 98 -2.94 1.08 -14.87
CA PHE A 98 -3.87 1.52 -13.82
C PHE A 98 -4.59 2.84 -14.14
N ILE A 99 -3.95 3.80 -14.81
CA ILE A 99 -4.45 5.18 -14.90
C ILE A 99 -4.43 5.72 -16.34
N LEU A 100 -3.28 5.63 -17.02
CA LEU A 100 -3.06 6.39 -18.25
C LEU A 100 -3.81 5.81 -19.46
N PHE A 101 -4.11 4.51 -19.49
CA PHE A 101 -4.90 3.88 -20.56
C PHE A 101 -6.29 4.51 -20.76
N ARG A 102 -6.83 5.17 -19.72
CA ARG A 102 -8.13 5.85 -19.77
C ARG A 102 -8.05 7.27 -20.34
N LYS A 103 -6.85 7.84 -20.38
CA LYS A 103 -6.62 9.24 -20.75
C LYS A 103 -5.89 9.38 -22.08
N PHE A 104 -5.04 8.41 -22.42
CA PHE A 104 -4.26 8.40 -23.65
C PHE A 104 -4.71 7.24 -24.54
N PRO A 105 -4.76 7.45 -25.87
CA PRO A 105 -5.18 6.41 -26.82
C PRO A 105 -4.14 5.29 -26.96
N THR A 106 -2.86 5.58 -26.74
CA THR A 106 -1.76 4.62 -26.83
C THR A 106 -0.69 4.91 -25.78
N GLN A 107 0.08 3.89 -25.41
CA GLN A 107 1.20 4.03 -24.49
C GLN A 107 2.26 5.02 -25.04
N GLN A 108 2.51 4.96 -26.36
CA GLN A 108 3.39 5.91 -27.05
C GLN A 108 2.92 7.37 -26.89
N ALA A 109 1.61 7.63 -26.92
CA ALA A 109 1.09 8.98 -26.73
C ALA A 109 1.33 9.50 -25.30
N ALA A 110 1.24 8.62 -24.30
CA ALA A 110 1.60 8.95 -22.92
C ALA A 110 3.10 9.20 -22.74
N GLU A 111 3.95 8.39 -23.39
CA GLU A 111 5.40 8.57 -23.40
C GLU A 111 5.81 9.89 -24.05
N ASN A 112 5.24 10.22 -25.21
CA ASN A 112 5.54 11.47 -25.89
C ASN A 112 5.13 12.68 -25.04
N ALA A 113 4.00 12.60 -24.33
CA ALA A 113 3.58 13.65 -23.40
C ALA A 113 4.54 13.77 -22.20
N ALA A 114 5.02 12.65 -21.67
CA ALA A 114 6.03 12.65 -20.60
C ALA A 114 7.36 13.24 -21.07
N ALA A 115 7.82 12.89 -22.28
CA ALA A 115 9.04 13.43 -22.89
C ALA A 115 8.96 14.95 -23.05
N GLN A 116 7.82 15.48 -23.53
CA GLN A 116 7.60 16.92 -23.61
C GLN A 116 7.73 17.60 -22.26
N LEU A 117 7.21 16.99 -21.18
CA LEU A 117 7.33 17.55 -19.83
C LEU A 117 8.78 17.55 -19.31
N LEU A 118 9.56 16.51 -19.64
CA LEU A 118 10.97 16.41 -19.28
C LEU A 118 11.83 17.45 -20.02
N ASP A 119 11.50 17.77 -21.26
CA ASP A 119 12.19 18.82 -22.04
C ASP A 119 11.97 20.23 -21.46
N PHE A 120 10.93 20.44 -20.65
CA PHE A 120 10.64 21.74 -20.00
C PHE A 120 11.27 21.91 -18.61
N THR A 121 11.94 20.90 -18.06
CA THR A 121 12.55 20.90 -16.72
C THR A 121 14.08 20.88 -16.78
#